data_AF-A0A973IQT7-F1
#
_entry.id   AF-A0A973IQT7-F1
#
_cell.length_a   1.000
_cell.length_b   1.000
_cell.length_c   1.000
_cell.angle_alpha   90.00
_cell.angle_beta   90.00
_cell.angle_gamma   90.00
#
_symmetry.space_group_name_H-M   'P 1'
#
loop_
_entity.id
_entity.type
_entity.pdbx_description
1 polymer ?
#
loop_
_entity_poly.entity_id
_entity_poly.type
_entity_poly.pdbx_seq_one_letter_code
_entity_poly.pdbx_strand_id
1 'polypeptide(L)'
;MNYQYIKTDYLDMVSGGDKELVKELIDMFREQVREIRDEMLLLLSEKDYNALGLLAHKAKSSVAIMGMDDLAVMLKNFELQAKEGVSVENYPAYIDRFARETELAVFELEDLLKNM
;
A
#
# COMPACT_ATOMS: atom_id res chain seq x y z
N MET A 1 -18.25 10.36 4.39
CA MET A 1 -18.12 8.99 3.86
C MET A 1 -17.81 8.05 5.02
N ASN A 2 -18.08 6.73 4.92
CA ASN A 2 -17.57 5.77 5.90
C ASN A 2 -16.25 5.25 5.33
N TYR A 3 -15.12 5.61 5.94
CA TYR A 3 -13.80 5.19 5.46
C TYR A 3 -13.52 3.76 5.90
N GLN A 4 -13.26 2.87 4.95
CA GLN A 4 -13.10 1.44 5.20
C GLN A 4 -11.62 1.02 5.23
N TYR A 5 -10.76 1.72 4.49
CA TYR A 5 -9.37 1.30 4.29
C TYR A 5 -8.37 2.16 5.05
N ILE A 6 -8.70 3.43 5.28
CA ILE A 6 -7.76 4.41 5.88
C ILE A 6 -8.08 4.74 7.34
N LYS A 7 -7.05 5.17 8.07
CA LYS A 7 -7.19 5.84 9.37
C LYS A 7 -6.52 7.21 9.30
N THR A 8 -7.22 8.24 9.74
CA THR A 8 -6.74 9.62 9.64
C THR A 8 -5.78 10.02 10.76
N ASP A 9 -5.72 9.26 11.85
CA ASP A 9 -4.92 9.59 13.04
C ASP A 9 -3.46 9.94 12.71
N TYR A 10 -2.84 9.20 11.79
CA TYR A 10 -1.47 9.48 11.35
C TYR A 10 -1.38 10.76 10.52
N LEU A 11 -2.30 10.95 9.58
CA LEU A 11 -2.34 12.16 8.74
C LEU A 11 -2.57 13.40 9.57
N ASP A 12 -3.50 13.35 10.53
CA ASP A 12 -3.80 14.45 11.45
C ASP A 12 -2.59 14.76 12.35
N MET A 13 -1.91 13.73 12.86
CA MET A 13 -0.72 13.88 13.70
C MET A 13 0.46 14.51 12.94
N VAL A 14 0.71 14.09 11.69
CA VAL A 14 1.87 14.54 10.91
C VAL A 14 1.62 15.88 10.22
N SER A 15 0.39 16.13 9.74
CA SER A 15 0.03 17.39 9.10
C SER A 15 -0.26 18.50 10.11
N GLY A 16 -0.61 18.17 11.36
CA GLY A 16 -1.12 19.15 12.32
C GLY A 16 -2.42 19.82 11.85
N GLY A 17 -3.18 19.16 10.97
CA GLY A 17 -4.36 19.72 10.32
C GLY A 17 -4.07 20.61 9.11
N ASP A 18 -2.81 20.74 8.67
CA ASP A 18 -2.47 21.48 7.45
C ASP A 18 -2.90 20.70 6.20
N LYS A 19 -3.85 21.30 5.48
CA LYS A 19 -4.45 20.72 4.29
C LYS A 19 -3.45 20.53 3.14
N GLU A 20 -2.47 21.42 2.97
CA GLU A 20 -1.46 21.26 1.93
C GLU A 20 -0.51 20.11 2.27
N LEU A 21 -0.12 19.96 3.55
CA LEU A 21 0.67 18.80 3.98
C LEU A 21 -0.08 17.49 3.80
N VAL A 22 -1.38 17.43 4.13
CA VAL A 22 -2.20 16.24 3.87
C VAL A 22 -2.20 15.90 2.38
N LYS A 23 -2.39 16.90 1.52
CA LYS A 23 -2.37 16.71 0.07
C LYS A 23 -1.03 16.16 -0.43
N GLU A 24 0.10 16.72 0.02
CA GLU A 24 1.44 16.23 -0.32
C GLU A 24 1.62 14.76 0.09
N LEU A 25 1.19 14.39 1.30
CA LEU A 25 1.27 13.01 1.78
C LEU A 25 0.43 12.04 0.93
N ILE A 26 -0.78 12.46 0.53
CA ILE A 26 -1.65 11.68 -0.35
C ILE A 26 -1.02 11.50 -1.73
N ASP A 27 -0.48 12.57 -2.32
CA ASP A 27 0.16 12.54 -3.63
C ASP A 27 1.40 11.61 -3.61
N MET A 28 2.24 11.72 -2.57
CA MET A 28 3.39 10.84 -2.36
C MET A 28 2.98 9.38 -2.21
N PHE A 29 1.93 9.10 -1.43
CA PHE A 29 1.42 7.74 -1.26
C PHE A 29 0.90 7.18 -2.59
N ARG A 30 0.12 7.97 -3.35
CA ARG A 30 -0.43 7.57 -4.65
C ARG A 30 0.67 7.21 -5.66
N GLU A 31 1.72 8.01 -5.72
CA GLU A 31 2.87 7.74 -6.60
C GLU A 31 3.58 6.45 -6.16
N GLN A 32 3.88 6.33 -4.86
CA GLN A 32 4.56 5.18 -4.30
C GLN A 32 3.80 3.86 -4.54
N VAL A 33 2.48 3.81 -4.32
CA VAL A 33 1.72 2.56 -4.52
C VAL A 33 1.67 2.13 -5.99
N ARG A 34 1.68 3.10 -6.92
CA ARG A 34 1.75 2.81 -8.36
C ARG A 34 3.11 2.22 -8.74
N GLU A 35 4.20 2.87 -8.31
CA GLU A 35 5.56 2.39 -8.56
C GLU A 35 5.77 0.99 -7.98
N ILE A 36 5.36 0.77 -6.72
CA ILE A 36 5.46 -0.53 -6.05
C ILE A 36 4.68 -1.59 -6.81
N ARG A 37 3.45 -1.30 -7.26
CA ARG A 37 2.63 -2.24 -8.03
C ARG A 37 3.35 -2.66 -9.32
N ASP A 38 3.83 -1.68 -10.08
CA ASP A 38 4.45 -1.94 -11.38
C ASP A 38 5.76 -2.73 -11.20
N GLU A 39 6.54 -2.42 -10.17
CA GLU A 39 7.74 -3.17 -9.80
C GLU A 39 7.42 -4.59 -9.32
N MET A 40 6.35 -4.80 -8.53
CA MET A 40 5.90 -6.14 -8.12
C MET A 40 5.55 -7.02 -9.33
N LEU A 41 4.85 -6.46 -10.32
CA LEU A 41 4.50 -7.19 -11.55
C LEU A 41 5.75 -7.56 -12.37
N LEU A 42 6.71 -6.64 -12.47
CA LEU A 42 7.99 -6.89 -13.14
C LEU A 42 8.75 -8.02 -12.45
N LEU A 43 8.99 -7.92 -11.14
CA LEU A 43 9.74 -8.92 -10.37
C LEU A 43 9.07 -10.30 -10.39
N LEU A 44 7.73 -10.34 -10.36
CA LEU A 44 6.98 -11.59 -10.52
C LEU A 44 7.22 -12.21 -11.90
N SER A 45 7.22 -11.41 -12.97
CA SER A 45 7.46 -11.89 -14.34
C SER A 45 8.88 -12.43 -14.54
N GLU A 46 9.86 -11.83 -13.86
CA GLU A 46 11.26 -12.24 -13.84
C GLU A 46 11.53 -13.41 -12.88
N LYS A 47 10.53 -13.76 -12.05
CA LYS A 47 10.62 -14.75 -10.97
C LYS A 47 11.67 -14.41 -9.91
N ASP A 48 11.98 -13.13 -9.72
CA ASP A 48 12.86 -12.67 -8.64
C ASP A 48 12.07 -12.53 -7.32
N TYR A 49 11.78 -13.68 -6.71
CA TYR A 49 10.96 -13.73 -5.50
C TYR A 49 11.63 -13.12 -4.27
N ASN A 50 12.96 -13.10 -4.23
CA ASN A 50 13.69 -12.45 -3.14
C ASN A 50 13.49 -10.93 -3.19
N ALA A 51 13.69 -10.32 -4.36
CA ALA A 51 13.41 -8.90 -4.55
C ALA A 51 11.92 -8.60 -4.33
N LEU A 52 11.02 -9.46 -4.82
CA LEU A 52 9.58 -9.31 -4.62
C LEU A 52 9.20 -9.31 -3.13
N GLY A 53 9.81 -10.19 -2.33
CA GLY A 53 9.60 -10.24 -0.88
C GLY A 53 10.13 -8.99 -0.16
N LEU A 54 11.27 -8.43 -0.59
CA LEU A 54 11.79 -7.16 -0.07
C LEU A 54 10.88 -5.98 -0.45
N LEU A 55 10.32 -5.99 -1.66
CA LEU A 55 9.38 -4.96 -2.10
C LEU A 55 8.07 -5.05 -1.32
N ALA A 56 7.53 -6.24 -1.07
CA ALA A 56 6.37 -6.45 -0.20
C ALA A 56 6.61 -5.94 1.22
N HIS A 57 7.82 -6.09 1.77
CA HIS A 57 8.20 -5.51 3.06
C HIS A 57 8.10 -3.97 3.05
N LYS A 58 8.61 -3.32 1.99
CA LYS A 58 8.56 -1.86 1.84
C LYS A 58 7.10 -1.38 1.70
N ALA A 59 6.30 -2.07 0.89
CA ALA A 59 4.88 -1.81 0.70
C ALA A 59 4.08 -1.89 2.01
N LYS A 60 4.39 -2.88 2.86
CA LYS A 60 3.73 -3.08 4.15
C LYS A 60 3.82 -1.84 5.04
N SER A 61 5.01 -1.24 5.16
CA SER A 61 5.19 -0.05 5.98
C SER A 61 4.42 1.15 5.40
N SER A 62 4.42 1.30 4.08
CA SER A 62 3.69 2.37 3.39
C SER A 62 2.18 2.32 3.68
N VAL A 63 1.56 1.14 3.53
CA VAL A 63 0.10 1.01 3.73
C VAL A 63 -0.28 1.05 5.21
N ALA A 64 0.59 0.58 6.11
CA ALA A 64 0.37 0.68 7.55
C ALA A 64 0.35 2.13 8.04
N ILE A 65 1.17 3.00 7.45
CA ILE A 65 1.16 4.44 7.74
C ILE A 65 -0.21 5.07 7.42
N MET A 66 -0.88 4.60 6.37
CA MET A 66 -2.23 5.04 6.00
C MET A 66 -3.34 4.32 6.80
N GLY A 67 -2.99 3.48 7.77
CA GLY A 67 -3.93 2.74 8.61
C GLY A 67 -4.53 1.48 7.99
N MET A 68 -3.97 1.00 6.86
CA MET A 68 -4.45 -0.18 6.14
C MET A 68 -3.94 -1.49 6.77
N ASP A 69 -4.28 -1.73 8.03
CA ASP A 69 -3.72 -2.82 8.85
C ASP A 69 -3.91 -4.22 8.23
N ASP A 70 -5.10 -4.50 7.69
CA ASP A 70 -5.41 -5.79 7.07
C ASP A 70 -4.56 -6.04 5.82
N LEU A 71 -4.29 -4.99 5.04
CA LEU A 71 -3.42 -5.07 3.87
C LEU A 71 -1.96 -5.25 4.30
N ALA A 72 -1.52 -4.57 5.36
CA ALA A 72 -0.18 -4.74 5.92
C ALA A 72 0.06 -6.18 6.41
N VAL A 73 -0.94 -6.83 7.04
CA VAL A 73 -0.87 -8.25 7.43
C VAL A 73 -0.74 -9.15 6.20
N MET A 74 -1.51 -8.88 5.14
CA MET A 74 -1.39 -9.64 3.89
C MET A 74 0.01 -9.49 3.26
N LEU A 75 0.53 -8.27 3.18
CA LEU A 75 1.87 -8.00 2.63
C LEU A 75 2.98 -8.65 3.45
N LYS A 76 2.82 -8.79 4.78
CA LYS A 76 3.74 -9.56 5.61
C LYS A 76 3.74 -11.05 5.22
N ASN A 77 2.57 -11.64 4.95
CA ASN A 77 2.50 -13.02 4.50
C ASN A 77 3.10 -13.19 3.11
N PHE A 78 2.83 -12.24 2.21
CA PHE A 78 3.43 -12.23 0.88
C PHE A 78 4.97 -12.12 0.95
N GLU A 79 5.50 -11.22 1.78
CA GLU A 79 6.94 -11.08 2.05
C GLU A 79 7.58 -12.42 2.44
N LEU A 80 6.98 -13.13 3.40
CA LEU A 80 7.53 -14.40 3.91
C LEU A 80 7.49 -15.49 2.84
N GLN A 81 6.35 -15.65 2.17
CA GLN A 81 6.18 -16.67 1.15
C GLN A 81 7.12 -16.43 -0.05
N ALA A 82 7.29 -15.18 -0.48
CA ALA A 82 8.17 -14.80 -1.57
C ALA A 82 9.65 -15.07 -1.24
N LYS A 83 10.11 -14.73 -0.03
CA LYS A 83 11.47 -15.02 0.43
C LYS A 83 11.77 -16.52 0.54
N GLU A 84 10.76 -17.31 0.89
CA GLU A 84 10.87 -18.77 0.97
C GLU A 84 10.66 -19.46 -0.39
N GLY A 85 10.15 -18.74 -1.40
CA GLY A 85 9.84 -19.27 -2.73
C GLY A 85 8.68 -20.27 -2.73
N VAL A 86 7.75 -20.14 -1.78
CA VAL A 86 6.60 -21.04 -1.61
C VAL A 86 5.29 -20.36 -1.99
N SER A 87 4.27 -21.15 -2.32
CA SER A 87 2.92 -20.63 -2.62
C SER A 87 2.88 -19.58 -3.74
N VAL A 88 3.75 -19.75 -4.74
CA VAL A 88 3.97 -18.81 -5.85
C VAL A 88 2.68 -18.53 -6.63
N GLU A 89 1.78 -19.51 -6.69
CA GLU A 89 0.45 -19.39 -7.29
C GLU A 89 -0.42 -18.28 -6.67
N ASN A 90 -0.13 -17.86 -5.44
CA ASN A 90 -0.87 -16.81 -4.73
C ASN A 90 -0.31 -15.40 -4.98
N TYR A 91 0.92 -15.26 -5.49
CA TYR A 91 1.56 -13.94 -5.64
C TYR A 91 0.77 -12.99 -6.54
N PRO A 92 0.21 -13.42 -7.69
CA PRO A 92 -0.65 -12.54 -8.49
C PRO A 92 -1.85 -12.01 -7.68
N ALA A 93 -2.50 -12.86 -6.89
CA ALA A 93 -3.66 -12.47 -6.09
C ALA A 93 -3.29 -11.47 -4.97
N TYR A 94 -2.09 -11.58 -4.40
CA TYR A 94 -1.58 -10.59 -3.44
C TYR A 94 -1.34 -9.23 -4.09
N ILE A 95 -0.74 -9.21 -5.28
CA ILE A 95 -0.48 -7.98 -6.04
C ILE A 95 -1.80 -7.33 -6.48
N ASP A 96 -2.76 -8.12 -6.97
CA ASP A 96 -4.08 -7.62 -7.35
C ASP A 96 -4.83 -7.03 -6.15
N ARG A 97 -4.75 -7.68 -4.99
CA ARG A 97 -5.34 -7.15 -3.74
C ARG A 97 -4.67 -5.85 -3.32
N PHE A 98 -3.34 -5.78 -3.36
CA PHE A 98 -2.58 -4.55 -3.07
C PHE A 98 -3.01 -3.41 -4.00
N ALA A 99 -3.04 -3.64 -5.31
CA ALA A 99 -3.43 -2.63 -6.29
C ALA A 99 -4.85 -2.11 -6.04
N ARG A 100 -5.82 -3.01 -5.85
CA ARG A 100 -7.22 -2.64 -5.63
C ARG A 100 -7.43 -1.88 -4.32
N GLU A 101 -6.90 -2.39 -3.21
CA GLU A 101 -7.12 -1.78 -1.90
C GLU A 101 -6.41 -0.43 -1.76
N THR A 102 -5.22 -0.27 -2.36
CA THR A 102 -4.52 1.03 -2.36
C THR A 102 -5.21 2.06 -3.26
N GLU A 103 -5.79 1.66 -4.39
CA GLU A 103 -6.60 2.56 -5.22
C GLU A 103 -7.86 3.04 -4.48
N LEU A 104 -8.55 2.15 -3.75
CA LEU A 104 -9.68 2.51 -2.90
C LEU A 104 -9.25 3.44 -1.75
N ALA A 105 -8.10 3.18 -1.13
CA ALA A 105 -7.56 4.05 -0.09
C ALA A 105 -7.23 5.44 -0.62
N VAL A 106 -6.61 5.56 -1.80
CA VAL A 106 -6.36 6.86 -2.45
C VAL A 106 -7.67 7.60 -2.71
N PHE A 107 -8.71 6.90 -3.17
CA PHE A 107 -10.03 7.51 -3.36
C PHE A 107 -10.62 8.05 -2.04
N GLU A 108 -10.54 7.28 -0.95
CA GLU A 108 -10.98 7.71 0.39
C GLU A 108 -10.17 8.92 0.90
N LEU A 109 -8.86 8.94 0.66
CA LEU A 109 -7.98 10.04 1.03
C LEU A 109 -8.29 11.32 0.24
N GLU A 110 -8.57 11.21 -1.06
CA GLU A 110 -8.96 12.35 -1.88
C GLU A 110 -10.34 12.90 -1.47
N ASP A 111 -11.29 12.04 -1.07
CA ASP A 111 -12.57 12.48 -0.50
C ASP A 111 -12.38 13.19 0.84
N LEU A 112 -11.53 12.65 1.72
CA LEU A 112 -11.16 13.29 2.98
C LEU A 112 -10.63 14.70 2.73
N LEU A 113 -9.63 14.86 1.86
CA LEU A 113 -9.03 16.15 1.54
C LEU A 113 -10.05 17.16 0.99
N LYS A 114 -11.02 16.72 0.19
CA LYS A 114 -12.09 17.59 -0.32
C LYS A 114 -13.03 18.09 0.78
N ASN A 115 -13.24 17.28 1.82
CA ASN A 115 -14.15 17.55 2.93
C ASN A 115 -13.47 18.19 4.16
N MET A 116 -12.15 18.41 4.12
CA MET A 116 -11.39 19.21 5.10
C MET A 116 -11.61 20.71 4.94
#